data_AF-A0A7C3PXC1-F1
#
_entry.id   AF-A0A7C3PXC1-F1
#
_cell.length_a   1.000
_cell.length_b   1.000
_cell.length_c   1.000
_cell.angle_alpha   90.00
_cell.angle_beta   90.00
_cell.angle_gamma   90.00
#
_symmetry.space_group_name_H-M   'P 1'
#
loop_
_entity.id
_entity.type
_entity.pdbx_description
1 polymer ?
#
loop_
_entity_poly.entity_id
_entity_poly.type
_entity_poly.pdbx_seq_one_letter_code
_entity_poly.pdbx_strand_id
1 'polypeptide(L)'
;MKTPQQRNLGLSFVDALAALTIVAVLAALLWPIVRSAKERFQDAQCMTKLRQYGVALSQYRYDNGGYGNYGDPYAMALTGADKLLDGGYLDAELLRCPYHARGQYDYVGFLDQRGEAYREALSAYFAYWKDDGIVRADFNHNPYPANDLGSPYLSRKAIGLFLGGHVRLVRKMGNPADWSFWHDQHEYWRFASQFSQEAQP
;
A
#
# COMPACT_ATOMS: atom_id res chain seq x y z
N MET A 1 -59.61 -2.40 39.96
CA MET A 1 -58.41 -2.37 39.08
C MET A 1 -57.88 -3.78 38.95
N LYS A 2 -57.87 -4.37 37.74
CA LYS A 2 -57.27 -5.69 37.49
C LYS A 2 -55.82 -5.48 37.08
N THR A 3 -54.88 -5.94 37.89
CA THR A 3 -53.45 -5.94 37.56
C THR A 3 -53.21 -6.93 36.42
N PRO A 4 -52.50 -6.54 35.34
CA PRO A 4 -52.19 -7.46 34.25
C PRO A 4 -51.27 -8.55 34.80
N GLN A 5 -51.75 -9.79 34.77
CA GLN A 5 -51.01 -10.98 35.19
C GLN A 5 -49.86 -11.20 34.20
N GLN A 6 -48.63 -10.89 34.61
CA GLN A 6 -47.45 -11.17 33.79
C GLN A 6 -47.32 -12.67 33.61
N ARG A 7 -47.52 -13.13 32.37
CA ARG A 7 -47.30 -14.51 31.96
C ARG A 7 -45.78 -14.74 31.90
N ASN A 8 -45.22 -15.37 32.93
CA ASN A 8 -43.87 -15.89 32.88
C ASN A 8 -43.84 -17.06 31.87
N LEU A 9 -43.40 -16.77 30.65
CA LEU A 9 -43.07 -17.79 29.65
C LEU A 9 -41.67 -18.32 29.98
N GLY A 10 -41.60 -19.50 30.60
CA GLY A 10 -40.33 -20.21 30.80
C GLY A 10 -39.88 -20.87 29.50
N LEU A 11 -38.63 -20.65 29.10
CA LEU A 11 -38.03 -21.36 27.97
C LEU A 11 -37.83 -22.85 28.36
N SER A 12 -38.19 -23.78 27.48
CA SER A 12 -37.82 -25.17 27.69
C SER A 12 -36.32 -25.36 27.43
N PHE A 13 -35.72 -26.37 28.07
CA PHE A 13 -34.32 -26.72 27.83
C PHE A 13 -34.05 -27.04 26.35
N VAL A 14 -35.03 -27.66 25.68
CA VAL A 14 -34.96 -27.99 24.25
C VAL A 14 -34.94 -26.71 23.39
N ASP A 15 -35.79 -25.74 23.71
CA ASP A 15 -35.84 -24.46 22.96
C ASP A 15 -34.51 -23.69 23.08
N ALA A 16 -33.91 -23.71 24.28
CA ALA A 16 -32.62 -23.08 24.51
C ALA A 16 -31.49 -23.76 23.72
N LEU A 17 -31.49 -25.09 23.67
CA LEU A 17 -30.51 -25.87 22.89
C LEU A 17 -30.66 -25.67 21.38
N ALA A 18 -31.90 -25.70 20.87
CA ALA A 18 -32.17 -25.47 19.45
C ALA A 18 -31.70 -24.07 19.02
N ALA A 19 -31.99 -23.04 19.83
CA ALA A 19 -31.57 -21.67 19.55
C ALA A 19 -30.03 -21.53 19.56
N LEU A 20 -29.34 -22.08 20.57
CA LEU A 20 -27.88 -22.03 20.65
C LEU A 20 -27.23 -22.76 19.45
N THR A 21 -27.80 -23.89 19.04
CA THR A 21 -27.32 -24.65 17.88
C THR A 21 -27.42 -23.84 16.60
N ILE A 22 -28.54 -23.14 16.38
CA ILE A 22 -28.71 -22.27 15.20
C ILE A 22 -27.67 -21.14 15.22
N VAL A 23 -27.49 -20.46 16.34
CA VAL A 23 -26.50 -19.38 16.47
C VAL A 23 -25.07 -19.90 16.26
N ALA A 24 -24.73 -21.09 16.78
CA ALA A 24 -23.42 -21.70 16.61
C ALA A 24 -23.13 -22.01 15.14
N VAL A 25 -24.09 -22.56 14.40
CA VAL A 25 -23.96 -22.83 12.95
C VAL A 25 -23.80 -21.52 12.18
N LEU A 26 -24.62 -20.50 12.45
CA LEU A 26 -24.51 -19.20 11.80
C LEU A 26 -23.15 -18.54 12.06
N ALA A 27 -22.68 -18.55 13.32
CA ALA A 27 -21.37 -18.00 13.68
C ALA A 27 -20.22 -18.75 12.99
N ALA A 28 -20.30 -20.08 12.90
CA ALA A 28 -19.30 -20.90 12.20
C ALA A 28 -19.19 -20.55 10.70
N LEU A 29 -20.32 -20.25 10.05
CA LEU A 29 -20.34 -19.84 8.64
C LEU A 29 -19.81 -18.41 8.44
N LEU A 30 -20.01 -17.52 9.41
CA LEU A 30 -19.58 -16.12 9.32
C LEU A 30 -18.07 -15.94 9.57
N TRP A 31 -17.46 -16.78 10.41
CA TRP A 31 -16.05 -16.65 10.79
C TRP A 31 -15.05 -16.50 9.62
N PRO A 32 -15.02 -17.41 8.61
CA PRO A 32 -14.07 -17.27 7.49
C PRO A 32 -14.33 -16.02 6.65
N ILE A 33 -15.58 -15.58 6.53
CA ILE A 33 -15.98 -14.40 5.75
C ILE A 33 -15.47 -13.13 6.42
N VAL A 34 -15.64 -13.00 7.73
CA VAL A 34 -15.19 -11.84 8.50
C VAL A 34 -13.67 -11.65 8.38
N ARG A 35 -12.90 -12.74 8.40
CA ARG A 35 -11.44 -12.67 8.21
C ARG A 35 -11.07 -12.10 6.84
N SER A 36 -11.67 -12.61 5.77
CA SER A 36 -11.39 -12.10 4.41
C SER A 36 -11.85 -10.65 4.25
N ALA A 37 -13.00 -10.28 4.85
CA ALA A 37 -13.49 -8.90 4.84
C ALA A 37 -12.53 -7.94 5.56
N LYS A 38 -11.98 -8.34 6.71
CA LYS A 38 -10.99 -7.55 7.45
C LYS A 38 -9.73 -7.30 6.63
N GLU A 39 -9.19 -8.33 5.96
CA GLU A 39 -8.01 -8.20 5.12
C GLU A 39 -8.24 -7.20 3.97
N ARG A 40 -9.38 -7.29 3.28
CA ARG A 40 -9.76 -6.35 2.21
C ARG A 40 -9.97 -4.93 2.72
N PHE A 41 -10.54 -4.78 3.91
CA PHE A 41 -10.73 -3.47 4.54
C PHE A 41 -9.39 -2.82 4.89
N GLN A 42 -8.44 -3.59 5.43
CA GLN A 42 -7.09 -3.11 5.69
C GLN A 42 -6.38 -2.68 4.39
N ASP A 43 -6.53 -3.44 3.30
CA ASP A 43 -6.02 -3.05 1.99
C ASP A 43 -6.60 -1.70 1.53
N ALA A 44 -7.92 -1.54 1.64
CA ALA A 44 -8.60 -0.31 1.25
C ALA A 44 -8.14 0.89 2.08
N GLN A 45 -7.89 0.71 3.38
CA GLN A 45 -7.30 1.74 4.23
C GLN A 45 -5.90 2.13 3.77
N CYS A 46 -5.01 1.16 3.53
CA CYS A 46 -3.66 1.44 3.04
C CYS A 46 -3.66 2.15 1.69
N MET A 47 -4.51 1.71 0.76
CA MET A 47 -4.68 2.38 -0.53
C MET A 47 -5.16 3.82 -0.36
N THR A 48 -6.07 4.08 0.58
CA THR A 48 -6.58 5.43 0.85
C THR A 48 -5.49 6.34 1.44
N LYS A 49 -4.72 5.84 2.41
CA LYS A 49 -3.58 6.57 2.97
C LYS A 49 -2.51 6.89 1.92
N LEU A 50 -2.20 5.94 1.04
CA LEU A 50 -1.29 6.17 -0.09
C LEU A 50 -1.84 7.21 -1.08
N ARG A 51 -3.14 7.20 -1.38
CA ARG A 51 -3.74 8.26 -2.21
C ARG A 51 -3.61 9.63 -1.55
N GLN A 52 -3.84 9.74 -0.24
CA GLN A 52 -3.66 10.99 0.50
C GLN A 52 -2.21 11.46 0.46
N TYR A 53 -1.23 10.54 0.54
CA TYR A 53 0.17 10.85 0.28
C TYR A 53 0.39 11.40 -1.14
N GLY A 54 -0.20 10.76 -2.16
CA GLY A 54 -0.10 11.22 -3.55
C GLY A 54 -0.65 12.64 -3.75
N VAL A 55 -1.76 12.97 -3.09
CA VAL A 55 -2.33 14.33 -3.08
C VAL A 55 -1.36 15.30 -2.42
N ALA A 56 -0.83 14.97 -1.24
CA ALA A 56 0.15 15.80 -0.53
C ALA A 56 1.43 16.04 -1.37
N LEU A 57 1.94 14.99 -2.01
CA LEU A 57 3.10 15.09 -2.89
C LEU A 57 2.79 15.97 -4.11
N SER A 58 1.62 15.82 -4.74
CA SER A 58 1.22 16.64 -5.88
C SER A 58 1.14 18.13 -5.50
N GLN A 59 0.56 18.43 -4.34
CA GLN A 59 0.49 19.78 -3.81
C GLN A 59 1.88 20.36 -3.54
N TYR A 60 2.75 19.60 -2.87
CA TYR A 60 4.14 20.02 -2.65
C TYR A 60 4.87 20.27 -3.96
N ARG A 61 4.71 19.40 -4.96
CA ARG A 61 5.33 19.57 -6.29
C ARG A 61 4.85 20.82 -6.99
N TYR A 62 3.56 21.13 -6.88
CA TYR A 62 2.98 22.35 -7.44
C TYR A 62 3.61 23.59 -6.79
N ASP A 63 3.64 23.64 -5.46
CA ASP A 63 4.17 24.78 -4.70
C ASP A 63 5.70 24.98 -4.88
N ASN A 64 6.42 23.91 -5.25
CA ASN A 64 7.87 23.94 -5.48
C ASN A 64 8.26 23.88 -6.97
N GLY A 65 7.33 24.11 -7.90
CA GLY A 65 7.63 24.23 -9.34
C GLY A 65 8.00 22.93 -10.06
N GLY A 66 7.74 21.77 -9.45
CA GLY A 66 8.03 20.45 -10.02
C GLY A 66 6.88 19.80 -10.78
N TYR A 67 5.71 20.45 -10.82
CA TYR A 67 4.54 19.93 -11.53
C TYR A 67 4.77 19.91 -13.05
N GLY A 68 4.45 18.78 -13.70
CA GLY A 68 4.64 18.60 -15.15
C GLY A 68 6.07 18.30 -15.60
N ASN A 69 7.05 18.40 -14.71
CA ASN A 69 8.42 17.96 -14.98
C ASN A 69 8.52 16.44 -14.83
N TYR A 70 9.30 15.81 -15.70
CA TYR A 70 9.68 14.39 -15.65
C TYR A 70 11.18 14.28 -15.84
N GLY A 71 11.80 13.28 -15.22
CA GLY A 71 13.23 13.09 -15.24
C GLY A 71 13.84 13.35 -13.87
N ASP A 72 14.67 14.39 -13.77
CA ASP A 72 15.42 14.68 -12.56
C ASP A 72 14.51 14.85 -11.32
N PRO A 73 14.67 14.02 -10.27
CA PRO A 73 13.79 14.06 -9.10
C PRO A 73 13.75 15.43 -8.39
N TYR A 74 14.84 16.21 -8.42
CA TYR A 74 14.85 17.55 -7.82
C TYR A 74 14.05 18.55 -8.67
N ALA A 75 14.24 18.54 -10.00
CA ALA A 75 13.45 19.35 -10.91
C ALA A 75 11.95 18.98 -10.88
N MET A 76 11.64 17.73 -10.53
CA MET A 76 10.28 17.25 -10.31
C MET A 76 9.71 17.59 -8.93
N ALA A 77 10.51 18.20 -8.04
CA ALA A 77 10.20 18.44 -6.64
C ALA A 77 9.73 17.17 -5.90
N LEU A 78 10.31 16.02 -6.24
CA LEU A 78 10.07 14.77 -5.52
C LEU A 78 10.78 14.80 -4.17
N THR A 79 10.10 14.33 -3.13
CA THR A 79 10.62 14.39 -1.78
C THR A 79 10.14 13.23 -0.90
N GLY A 80 10.88 13.02 0.19
CA GLY A 80 10.54 12.07 1.24
C GLY A 80 9.35 12.56 2.08
N ALA A 81 8.86 11.66 2.93
CA ALA A 81 7.73 11.97 3.79
C ALA A 81 8.06 13.05 4.83
N ASP A 82 9.32 13.16 5.25
CA ASP A 82 9.85 14.16 6.18
C ASP A 82 9.49 15.58 5.74
N LYS A 83 9.81 15.97 4.50
CA LYS A 83 9.50 17.32 4.03
C LYS A 83 8.01 17.59 3.89
N LEU A 84 7.22 16.56 3.58
CA LEU A 84 5.75 16.71 3.52
C LEU A 84 5.14 16.90 4.91
N LEU A 85 5.70 16.25 5.93
CA LEU A 85 5.30 16.44 7.33
C LEU A 85 5.72 17.84 7.82
N ASP A 86 6.99 18.21 7.62
CA ASP A 86 7.53 19.49 8.07
C ASP A 86 6.84 20.67 7.39
N GLY A 87 6.48 20.51 6.12
CA GLY A 87 5.73 21.50 5.34
C GLY A 87 4.22 21.53 5.60
N GLY A 88 3.69 20.64 6.45
CA GLY A 88 2.25 20.58 6.76
C GLY A 88 1.36 20.05 5.62
N TYR A 89 1.94 19.40 4.61
CA TYR A 89 1.20 18.78 3.51
C TYR A 89 0.58 17.44 3.88
N LEU A 90 1.13 16.78 4.92
CA LEU A 90 0.77 15.42 5.31
C LEU A 90 0.71 15.28 6.84
N ASP A 91 -0.17 14.40 7.32
CA ASP A 91 -0.21 13.96 8.72
C ASP A 91 0.58 12.65 8.90
N ALA A 92 1.33 12.54 10.01
CA ALA A 92 2.13 11.36 10.34
C ALA A 92 1.31 10.07 10.48
N GLU A 93 0.02 10.15 10.84
CA GLU A 93 -0.87 8.99 10.92
C GLU A 93 -1.05 8.31 9.54
N LEU A 94 -0.92 9.08 8.45
CA LEU A 94 -1.05 8.59 7.09
C LEU A 94 0.13 7.75 6.65
N LEU A 95 1.24 7.74 7.40
CA LEU A 95 2.42 6.94 7.10
C LEU A 95 2.35 5.50 7.64
N ARG A 96 1.35 5.21 8.49
CA ARG A 96 1.27 3.94 9.22
C ARG A 96 0.30 2.96 8.58
N CYS A 97 0.80 1.75 8.31
CA CYS A 97 -0.01 0.62 7.86
C CYS A 97 -0.76 -0.02 9.06
N PRO A 98 -2.11 -0.11 9.04
CA PRO A 98 -2.91 -0.74 10.09
C PRO A 98 -2.73 -2.27 10.18
N TYR A 99 -2.12 -2.89 9.16
CA TYR A 99 -1.85 -4.33 9.14
C TYR A 99 -0.65 -4.71 10.05
N HIS A 100 0.36 -3.85 10.16
CA HIS A 100 1.63 -4.18 10.84
C HIS A 100 2.01 -3.12 11.89
N ALA A 101 1.42 -3.21 13.08
CA ALA A 101 1.65 -2.29 14.19
C ALA A 101 3.05 -2.38 14.87
N ARG A 102 4.02 -3.08 14.28
CA ARG A 102 5.37 -3.31 14.85
C ARG A 102 6.49 -2.51 14.16
N GLY A 103 6.27 -1.21 13.94
CA GLY A 103 7.31 -0.18 13.95
C GLY A 103 8.56 -0.30 13.06
N GLN A 104 8.57 -1.11 11.98
CA GLN A 104 9.77 -1.26 11.13
C GLN A 104 9.55 -1.16 9.63
N TYR A 105 8.31 -0.99 9.16
CA TYR A 105 8.02 -0.94 7.72
C TYR A 105 6.95 0.10 7.45
N ASP A 106 7.34 1.37 7.55
CA ASP A 106 6.58 2.46 6.94
C ASP A 106 6.65 2.32 5.41
N TYR A 107 5.74 2.99 4.70
CA TYR A 107 5.74 2.99 3.24
C TYR A 107 7.15 3.33 2.70
N VAL A 108 7.74 2.45 1.91
CA VAL A 108 9.10 2.61 1.37
C VAL A 108 9.03 3.62 0.24
N GLY A 109 9.74 4.73 0.39
CA GLY A 109 9.95 5.69 -0.69
C GLY A 109 11.08 5.22 -1.60
N PHE A 110 10.87 5.30 -2.92
CA PHE A 110 11.91 4.99 -3.91
C PHE A 110 12.86 6.17 -4.16
N LEU A 111 12.79 7.21 -3.34
CA LEU A 111 13.57 8.45 -3.47
C LEU A 111 14.73 8.56 -2.47
N ASP A 112 14.78 7.70 -1.45
CA ASP A 112 15.72 7.78 -0.32
C ASP A 112 16.96 6.87 -0.46
N GLN A 113 17.24 6.32 -1.65
CA GLN A 113 18.48 5.55 -1.85
C GLN A 113 19.62 6.49 -2.30
N ARG A 114 20.72 6.49 -1.55
CA ARG A 114 21.76 7.55 -1.60
C ARG A 114 22.78 7.31 -2.72
N GLY A 115 22.98 8.30 -3.60
CA GLY A 115 24.11 8.39 -4.55
C GLY A 115 23.77 9.07 -5.89
N GLU A 116 24.77 9.66 -6.58
CA GLU A 116 24.57 10.29 -7.90
C GLU A 116 24.17 9.28 -8.99
N ALA A 117 24.76 8.09 -9.00
CA ALA A 117 24.38 7.01 -9.92
C ALA A 117 22.90 6.60 -9.76
N TYR A 118 22.38 6.64 -8.53
CA TYR A 118 20.96 6.37 -8.27
C TYR A 118 20.05 7.50 -8.77
N ARG A 119 20.52 8.76 -8.66
CA ARG A 119 19.80 9.91 -9.21
C ARG A 119 19.69 9.83 -10.73
N GLU A 120 20.73 9.44 -11.44
CA GLU A 120 20.69 9.27 -12.89
C GLU A 120 19.71 8.17 -13.30
N ALA A 121 19.77 7.01 -12.64
CA ALA A 121 18.81 5.93 -12.85
C ALA A 121 17.36 6.36 -12.57
N LEU A 122 17.12 7.12 -11.49
CA LEU A 122 15.80 7.69 -11.19
C LEU A 122 15.37 8.70 -12.26
N SER A 123 16.30 9.49 -12.79
CA SER A 123 16.01 10.46 -13.83
C SER A 123 15.56 9.77 -15.10
N ALA A 124 16.30 8.76 -15.56
CA ALA A 124 15.89 7.94 -16.70
C ALA A 124 14.55 7.24 -16.44
N TYR A 125 14.37 6.70 -15.23
CA TYR A 125 13.14 6.03 -14.82
C TYR A 125 11.91 6.95 -14.92
N PHE A 126 11.94 8.14 -14.30
CA PHE A 126 10.80 9.05 -14.33
C PHE A 126 10.61 9.74 -15.68
N ALA A 127 11.67 9.91 -16.48
CA ALA A 127 11.54 10.37 -17.87
C ALA A 127 10.79 9.35 -18.74
N TYR A 128 11.07 8.05 -18.55
CA TYR A 128 10.45 6.97 -19.30
C TYR A 128 9.02 6.70 -18.83
N TRP A 129 8.82 6.46 -17.52
CA TRP A 129 7.54 6.03 -16.96
C TRP A 129 6.57 7.16 -16.64
N LYS A 130 7.05 8.40 -16.49
CA LYS A 130 6.22 9.59 -16.21
C LYS A 130 5.24 9.33 -15.06
N ASP A 131 3.93 9.52 -15.28
CA ASP A 131 2.86 9.30 -14.31
C ASP A 131 2.76 7.86 -13.79
N ASP A 132 3.29 6.89 -14.53
CA ASP A 132 3.35 5.48 -14.16
C ASP A 132 4.63 5.12 -13.39
N GLY A 133 5.48 6.09 -13.05
CA GLY A 133 6.64 5.88 -12.18
C GLY A 133 6.22 5.64 -10.72
N ILE A 134 6.69 4.54 -10.10
CA ILE A 134 6.43 4.26 -8.69
C ILE A 134 7.20 5.26 -7.82
N VAL A 135 6.52 5.89 -6.86
CA VAL A 135 7.14 6.84 -5.92
C VAL A 135 7.24 6.25 -4.52
N ARG A 136 6.27 5.42 -4.14
CA ARG A 136 6.17 4.88 -2.77
C ARG A 136 5.37 3.59 -2.75
N ALA A 137 5.71 2.66 -1.86
CA ALA A 137 4.96 1.40 -1.76
C ALA A 137 4.86 0.83 -0.34
N ASP A 138 3.79 0.06 -0.12
CA ASP A 138 3.52 -0.75 1.06
C ASP A 138 3.89 -2.21 0.79
N PHE A 139 4.80 -2.75 1.61
CA PHE A 139 5.25 -4.15 1.53
C PHE A 139 4.69 -5.02 2.67
N ASN A 140 3.83 -4.46 3.53
CA ASN A 140 3.45 -5.07 4.80
C ASN A 140 2.40 -6.16 4.71
N HIS A 141 1.66 -6.26 3.60
CA HIS A 141 0.55 -7.19 3.48
C HIS A 141 1.00 -8.61 3.09
N ASN A 142 2.06 -9.09 3.73
CA ASN A 142 2.68 -10.37 3.46
C ASN A 142 2.75 -11.20 4.75
N PRO A 143 2.49 -12.52 4.71
CA PRO A 143 2.53 -13.39 5.89
C PRO A 143 3.96 -13.77 6.30
N TYR A 144 4.96 -13.35 5.53
CA TYR A 144 6.35 -13.73 5.72
C TYR A 144 7.05 -12.76 6.68
N PRO A 145 8.05 -13.23 7.44
CA PRO A 145 8.85 -12.36 8.28
C PRO A 145 9.63 -11.33 7.43
N ALA A 146 9.92 -10.21 8.09
CA ALA A 146 10.72 -9.07 7.64
C ALA A 146 11.93 -9.41 6.74
N ASN A 147 12.72 -10.40 7.16
CA ASN A 147 13.95 -10.83 6.50
C ASN A 147 13.73 -11.47 5.12
N ASP A 148 12.53 -11.95 4.82
CA ASP A 148 12.24 -12.58 3.54
C ASP A 148 11.79 -11.59 2.46
N LEU A 149 11.61 -10.30 2.81
CA LEU A 149 11.08 -9.27 1.90
C LEU A 149 11.91 -9.10 0.61
N GLY A 150 13.22 -9.34 0.67
CA GLY A 150 14.12 -9.28 -0.49
C GLY A 150 14.21 -10.57 -1.33
N SER A 151 13.52 -11.66 -0.95
CA SER A 151 13.61 -12.92 -1.68
C SER A 151 12.89 -12.83 -3.04
N PRO A 152 13.57 -13.15 -4.16
CA PRO A 152 12.95 -13.11 -5.49
C PRO A 152 12.00 -14.29 -5.74
N TYR A 153 11.99 -15.29 -4.85
CA TYR A 153 11.29 -16.56 -5.07
C TYR A 153 9.89 -16.63 -4.44
N LEU A 154 9.48 -15.59 -3.73
CA LEU A 154 8.22 -15.56 -2.99
C LEU A 154 7.20 -14.69 -3.72
N SER A 155 5.94 -15.16 -3.75
CA SER A 155 4.82 -14.34 -4.21
C SER A 155 4.50 -13.28 -3.17
N ARG A 156 4.52 -12.01 -3.58
CA ARG A 156 4.33 -10.86 -2.70
C ARG A 156 3.11 -10.08 -3.11
N LYS A 157 2.39 -9.60 -2.10
CA LYS A 157 1.37 -8.57 -2.25
C LYS A 157 1.98 -7.24 -1.83
N ALA A 158 1.90 -6.24 -2.70
CA ALA A 158 2.33 -4.89 -2.40
C ALA A 158 1.33 -3.87 -2.93
N ILE A 159 1.29 -2.70 -2.32
CA ILE A 159 0.42 -1.60 -2.73
C ILE A 159 1.31 -0.41 -3.09
N GLY A 160 1.31 -0.01 -4.35
CA GLY A 160 2.18 1.03 -4.88
C GLY A 160 1.41 2.29 -5.19
N LEU A 161 1.98 3.44 -4.80
CA LEU A 161 1.59 4.77 -5.23
C LEU A 161 2.50 5.21 -6.38
N PHE A 162 1.87 5.68 -7.44
CA PHE A 162 2.51 6.16 -8.65
C PHE A 162 2.46 7.68 -8.73
N LEU A 163 3.36 8.24 -9.54
CA LEU A 163 3.52 9.68 -9.67
C LEU A 163 2.23 10.40 -10.09
N GLY A 164 1.43 9.78 -10.96
CA GLY A 164 0.11 10.28 -11.37
C GLY A 164 -0.97 10.23 -10.27
N GLY A 165 -0.61 9.84 -9.04
CA GLY A 165 -1.53 9.77 -7.89
C GLY A 165 -2.39 8.51 -7.83
N HIS A 166 -2.33 7.65 -8.84
CA HIS A 166 -3.04 6.38 -8.83
C HIS A 166 -2.32 5.35 -7.94
N VAL A 167 -3.10 4.42 -7.38
CA VAL A 167 -2.60 3.38 -6.47
C VAL A 167 -2.95 2.01 -7.02
N ARG A 168 -1.97 1.11 -7.11
CA ARG A 168 -2.16 -0.27 -7.59
C ARG A 168 -1.78 -1.29 -6.52
N LEU A 169 -2.63 -2.30 -6.35
CA LEU A 169 -2.30 -3.49 -5.58
C LEU A 169 -1.80 -4.56 -6.55
N VAL A 170 -0.56 -5.01 -6.35
CA VAL A 170 0.10 -5.99 -7.21
C VAL A 170 0.35 -7.27 -6.41
N ARG A 171 0.13 -8.43 -7.07
CA ARG A 171 0.49 -9.75 -6.54
C ARG A 171 1.35 -10.48 -7.57
N LYS A 172 2.66 -10.58 -7.31
CA LYS A 172 3.65 -11.15 -8.24
C LYS A 172 4.79 -11.78 -7.46
N MET A 173 5.51 -12.71 -8.09
CA MET A 173 6.77 -13.24 -7.58
C MET A 173 7.89 -12.20 -7.77
N GLY A 174 8.70 -11.98 -6.75
CA GLY A 174 9.82 -11.02 -6.80
C GLY A 174 9.87 -10.09 -5.59
N ASN A 175 10.79 -9.14 -5.64
CA ASN A 175 11.00 -8.15 -4.58
C ASN A 175 10.26 -6.83 -4.92
N PRO A 176 9.27 -6.40 -4.12
CA PRO A 176 8.57 -5.14 -4.32
C PRO A 176 9.44 -3.87 -4.23
N ALA A 177 10.66 -3.97 -3.72
CA ALA A 177 11.63 -2.88 -3.73
C ALA A 177 12.32 -2.68 -5.10
N ASP A 178 12.13 -3.61 -6.04
CA ASP A 178 12.66 -3.49 -7.41
C ASP A 178 11.62 -2.88 -8.34
N TRP A 179 12.03 -1.94 -9.21
CA TRP A 179 11.11 -1.31 -10.17
C TRP A 179 10.45 -2.30 -11.14
N SER A 180 11.13 -3.41 -11.46
CA SER A 180 10.61 -4.49 -12.31
C SER A 180 9.40 -5.23 -11.71
N PHE A 181 9.17 -5.09 -10.40
CA PHE A 181 8.00 -5.65 -9.74
C PHE A 181 6.71 -4.92 -10.14
N TRP A 182 6.79 -3.61 -10.38
CA TRP A 182 5.67 -2.71 -10.61
C TRP A 182 5.26 -2.58 -12.07
N HIS A 183 6.12 -3.06 -12.96
CA HIS A 183 5.99 -2.95 -14.40
C HIS A 183 5.86 -4.31 -15.07
N ASP A 184 5.33 -4.30 -16.29
CA ASP A 184 5.38 -5.49 -17.14
C ASP A 184 6.85 -5.87 -17.39
N GLN A 185 7.16 -7.18 -17.40
CA GLN A 185 8.54 -7.63 -17.54
C GLN A 185 9.14 -7.20 -18.88
N HIS A 186 8.39 -7.32 -19.97
CA HIS A 186 8.89 -6.98 -21.29
C HIS A 186 9.14 -5.49 -21.43
N GLU A 187 8.24 -4.66 -20.90
CA GLU A 187 8.42 -3.21 -20.91
C GLU A 187 9.57 -2.75 -20.01
N TYR A 188 9.74 -3.37 -18.83
CA TYR A 188 10.88 -3.09 -17.97
C TYR A 188 12.21 -3.42 -18.65
N TRP A 189 12.31 -4.55 -19.35
CA TRP A 189 13.54 -4.91 -20.05
C TRP A 189 13.83 -3.99 -21.24
N ARG A 190 12.81 -3.44 -21.91
CA ARG A 190 12.98 -2.38 -22.90
C ARG A 190 13.62 -1.13 -22.29
N PHE A 191 13.07 -0.65 -21.18
CA PHE A 191 13.65 0.46 -20.41
C PHE A 191 15.09 0.17 -19.98
N ALA A 192 15.33 -0.98 -19.36
CA ALA A 192 16.65 -1.35 -18.86
C ALA A 192 17.69 -1.44 -19.99
N SER A 193 17.29 -1.93 -21.17
CA SER A 193 18.18 -2.01 -22.34
C SER A 193 18.53 -0.64 -22.92
N GLN A 194 17.58 0.31 -22.93
CA GLN A 194 17.82 1.69 -23.36
C GLN A 194 18.78 2.39 -22.39
N PHE A 195 18.50 2.29 -21.10
CA PHE A 195 19.35 2.86 -20.05
C PHE A 195 20.78 2.29 -20.07
N SER A 196 20.93 0.98 -20.28
CA SER A 196 22.27 0.36 -20.34
C SER A 196 23.06 0.74 -21.59
N GLN A 197 22.39 1.04 -22.71
CA GLN A 197 23.02 1.48 -23.95
C GLN A 197 23.50 2.94 -23.86
N GLU A 198 22.75 3.79 -23.15
CA GLU A 198 23.13 5.19 -22.90
C GLU A 198 24.24 5.32 -21.84
N ALA A 199 24.42 4.32 -20.96
CA ALA A 199 25.44 4.30 -19.90
C ALA A 199 26.80 3.69 -20.32
N GLN A 200 26.99 3.32 -21.60
CA GLN A 200 28.29 2.89 -22.13
C GLN A 200 29.02 4.09 -22.77
N PRO A 201 30.28 4.37 -22.39
CA PRO A 201 31.05 5.51 -22.91
C PRO A 201 31.41 5.40 -24.39
#